data_AF-A0A5N5TAU8-F1
#
_entry.id   AF-A0A5N5TAU8-F1
#
_cell.length_a   1.000
_cell.length_b   1.000
_cell.length_c   1.000
_cell.angle_alpha   90.00
_cell.angle_beta   90.00
_cell.angle_gamma   90.00
#
_symmetry.space_group_name_H-M   'P 1'
#
loop_
_entity.id
_entity.type
_entity.pdbx_description
1 polymer ?
#
loop_
_entity_poly.entity_id
_entity_poly.type
_entity_poly.pdbx_seq_one_letter_code
_entity_poly.pdbx_strand_id
1 'polypeptide(L)'
;MNAQDLDTEILTASETEVVVEQPNYLNCFQRLCKIIKQITLEPCILLFFMAYSMGAPMQISVMVDKVCIIKYNYSTEICNNLSNYKTEQMDVQREASRLGMYSSIIENLPKILFVLFLGSWSDKHGRKIPLILPFIGGVLYSFIMW
;
A
#
# COMPACT_ATOMS: atom_id res chain seq x y z
N MET A 1 43.04 36.43 24.28
CA MET A 1 41.88 36.40 23.37
C MET A 1 42.29 35.46 22.24
N ASN A 2 41.70 34.27 22.25
CA ASN A 2 42.36 33.02 21.90
C ASN A 2 42.01 32.55 20.49
N ALA A 3 42.92 31.77 19.88
CA ALA A 3 42.68 31.05 18.64
C ALA A 3 41.63 29.91 18.77
N GLN A 4 41.09 29.66 19.97
CA GLN A 4 40.01 28.68 20.22
C GLN A 4 38.60 29.30 20.22
N ASP A 5 38.46 30.62 20.14
CA ASP A 5 37.12 31.26 20.02
C ASP A 5 36.60 31.24 18.57
N LEU A 6 37.48 31.18 17.57
CA LEU A 6 37.08 31.33 16.16
C LEU A 6 36.47 30.05 15.54
N ASP A 7 36.75 28.88 16.10
CA ASP A 7 36.18 27.60 15.61
C ASP A 7 34.76 27.34 16.14
N THR A 8 34.38 27.98 17.26
CA THR A 8 33.09 27.74 17.93
C THR A 8 31.95 28.62 17.37
N GLU A 9 32.25 29.73 16.70
CA GLU A 9 31.26 30.56 15.98
C GLU A 9 30.91 30.01 14.58
N ILE A 10 31.74 29.12 14.01
CA ILE A 10 31.45 28.50 12.70
C ILE A 10 30.44 27.35 12.84
N LEU A 11 30.38 26.67 13.99
CA LEU A 11 29.43 25.58 14.22
C LEU A 11 27.99 26.05 14.53
N THR A 12 27.78 27.31 14.90
CA THR A 12 26.44 27.86 15.25
C THR A 12 25.74 28.60 14.11
N ALA A 13 26.42 28.81 12.97
CA ALA A 13 25.87 29.55 11.82
C ALA A 13 25.08 28.69 10.82
N SER A 14 24.86 27.39 11.09
CA SER A 14 24.18 26.46 10.18
C SER A 14 22.77 26.02 10.63
N GLU A 15 22.15 26.73 11.57
CA GLU A 15 20.84 26.36 12.14
C GLU A 15 19.75 27.45 12.04
N THR A 16 19.89 28.42 11.13
CA THR A 16 18.77 29.31 10.76
C THR A 16 18.47 29.19 9.28
N GLU A 17 17.53 28.31 8.94
CA GLU A 17 16.85 28.35 7.66
C GLU A 17 16.17 29.72 7.51
N VAL A 18 16.79 30.60 6.73
CA VAL A 18 16.19 31.86 6.27
C VAL A 18 14.88 31.54 5.57
N VAL A 19 13.76 31.85 6.23
CA VAL A 19 12.42 31.80 5.65
C VAL A 19 12.34 32.88 4.57
N VAL A 20 12.62 32.51 3.34
CA VAL A 20 12.38 33.33 2.15
C VAL A 20 10.86 33.39 1.93
N GLU A 21 10.26 34.56 2.17
CA GLU A 21 8.87 34.87 1.85
C GLU A 21 8.68 34.91 0.33
N GLN A 22 8.06 33.86 -0.23
CA GLN A 22 7.73 33.75 -1.65
C GLN A 22 6.39 34.49 -1.93
N PRO A 23 6.38 35.55 -2.78
CA PRO A 23 5.18 36.34 -3.06
C PRO A 23 4.15 35.55 -3.90
N ASN A 24 2.90 35.98 -3.77
CA ASN A 24 1.69 35.19 -3.98
C ASN A 24 1.06 35.41 -5.38
N TYR A 25 1.00 34.37 -6.23
CA TYR A 25 0.01 34.25 -7.33
C TYR A 25 -0.42 32.80 -7.58
N LEU A 26 -0.52 31.96 -6.54
CA LEU A 26 -0.66 30.51 -6.75
C LEU A 26 -2.12 30.02 -6.74
N ASN A 27 -2.55 29.34 -7.81
CA ASN A 27 -3.88 28.75 -8.01
C ASN A 27 -4.31 27.82 -6.86
N CYS A 28 -5.62 27.54 -6.73
CA CYS A 28 -6.19 26.56 -5.77
C CYS A 28 -5.39 25.24 -5.74
N PHE A 29 -4.95 24.80 -6.92
CA PHE A 29 -4.10 23.64 -7.13
C PHE A 29 -2.78 23.66 -6.35
N GLN A 30 -2.13 24.82 -6.26
CA GLN A 30 -0.86 24.97 -5.56
C GLN A 30 -1.03 25.11 -4.04
N ARG A 31 -2.16 25.67 -3.58
CA ARG A 31 -2.57 25.57 -2.16
C ARG A 31 -2.81 24.12 -1.77
N LEU A 32 -3.51 23.36 -2.61
CA LEU A 32 -3.73 21.94 -2.42
C LEU A 32 -2.40 21.17 -2.39
N CYS A 33 -1.46 21.45 -3.30
CA CYS A 33 -0.12 20.85 -3.26
C CYS A 33 0.67 21.20 -1.99
N LYS A 34 0.51 22.39 -1.41
CA LYS A 34 1.15 22.79 -0.13
C LYS A 34 0.55 22.02 1.05
N ILE A 35 -0.78 21.86 1.06
CA ILE A 35 -1.51 21.08 2.08
C ILE A 35 -1.16 19.59 1.97
N ILE A 36 -1.12 19.02 0.77
CA ILE A 36 -0.69 17.64 0.52
C ILE A 36 0.76 17.42 0.96
N LYS A 37 1.63 18.42 0.82
CA LYS A 37 3.02 18.36 1.31
C LYS A 37 3.14 18.33 2.83
N GLN A 38 2.15 18.86 3.55
CA GLN A 38 2.10 18.90 5.02
C GLN A 38 1.27 17.76 5.62
N ILE A 39 0.51 17.01 4.81
CA ILE A 39 -0.23 15.85 5.29
C ILE A 39 0.75 14.77 5.74
N THR A 40 0.64 14.40 7.01
CA THR A 40 1.33 13.25 7.60
C THR A 40 0.92 11.97 6.85
N LEU A 41 1.83 11.02 6.69
CA LEU A 41 1.57 9.76 5.97
C LEU A 41 0.50 8.88 6.65
N GLU A 42 0.23 9.13 7.92
CA GLU A 42 -0.64 8.36 8.81
C GLU A 42 -2.10 8.22 8.33
N PRO A 43 -2.85 9.31 8.04
CA PRO A 43 -4.22 9.22 7.51
C PRO A 43 -4.30 8.52 6.14
N CYS A 44 -3.30 8.69 5.27
CA CYS A 44 -3.28 8.04 3.96
C CYS A 44 -3.13 6.52 4.09
N ILE A 45 -2.22 6.08 4.97
CA ILE A 45 -1.99 4.66 5.24
C ILE A 45 -3.24 4.03 5.86
N LEU A 46 -3.88 4.71 6.81
CA LEU A 46 -5.11 4.25 7.45
C LEU A 46 -6.24 4.02 6.41
N LEU A 47 -6.46 4.99 5.52
CA LEU A 47 -7.50 4.87 4.50
C LEU A 47 -7.21 3.72 3.53
N PHE A 48 -5.94 3.53 3.15
CA PHE A 48 -5.52 2.41 2.30
C PHE A 48 -5.80 1.05 2.95
N PHE A 49 -5.40 0.86 4.21
CA PHE A 49 -5.65 -0.39 4.93
C PHE A 49 -7.15 -0.65 5.15
N MET A 50 -7.94 0.41 5.37
CA MET A 50 -9.39 0.30 5.49
C MET A 50 -10.02 -0.20 4.18
N ALA A 51 -9.64 0.40 3.04
CA ALA A 51 -10.11 -0.05 1.73
C ALA A 51 -9.69 -1.50 1.44
N TYR A 52 -8.43 -1.85 1.75
CA TYR A 52 -7.93 -3.22 1.59
C TYR A 52 -8.71 -4.23 2.45
N SER A 53 -9.01 -3.88 3.70
CA SER A 53 -9.72 -4.78 4.62
C SER A 53 -11.16 -5.09 4.15
N MET A 54 -11.80 -4.16 3.44
CA MET A 54 -13.12 -4.41 2.83
C MET A 54 -13.04 -5.38 1.64
N GLY A 55 -11.96 -5.33 0.86
CA GLY A 55 -11.77 -6.18 -0.32
C GLY A 55 -11.32 -7.61 0.01
N ALA A 56 -10.62 -7.81 1.13
CA ALA A 56 -10.11 -9.12 1.54
C ALA A 56 -11.17 -10.25 1.60
N PRO A 57 -12.34 -10.08 2.25
CA PRO A 57 -13.36 -11.15 2.29
C PRO A 57 -13.93 -11.47 0.91
N MET A 58 -14.05 -10.48 0.01
CA MET A 58 -14.58 -10.69 -1.35
C MET A 58 -13.71 -11.68 -2.14
N GLN A 59 -12.39 -11.58 -2.00
CA GLN A 59 -11.45 -12.49 -2.68
C GLN A 59 -11.59 -13.94 -2.19
N ILE A 60 -11.76 -14.12 -0.88
CA ILE A 60 -11.87 -15.44 -0.27
C ILE A 60 -13.19 -16.11 -0.68
N SER A 61 -14.31 -15.38 -0.67
CA SER A 61 -15.61 -15.91 -1.10
C SER A 61 -15.58 -16.40 -2.55
N VAL A 62 -15.02 -15.61 -3.47
CA VAL A 62 -14.87 -16.03 -4.87
C VAL A 62 -13.98 -17.26 -4.99
N MET A 63 -12.90 -17.35 -4.21
CA MET A 63 -12.02 -18.52 -4.23
C MET A 63 -12.75 -19.79 -3.78
N VAL A 64 -13.56 -19.71 -2.72
CA VAL A 64 -14.38 -20.84 -2.23
C VAL A 64 -15.35 -21.33 -3.32
N ASP A 65 -16.06 -20.41 -3.99
CA ASP A 65 -16.98 -20.74 -5.08
C ASP A 65 -16.26 -21.43 -6.25
N LYS A 66 -15.07 -20.93 -6.61
CA LYS A 66 -14.25 -21.51 -7.67
C LYS A 66 -13.75 -22.90 -7.32
N VAL A 67 -13.29 -23.12 -6.09
CA VAL A 67 -12.81 -24.44 -5.64
C VAL A 67 -13.95 -25.47 -5.62
N CYS A 68 -15.12 -25.06 -5.14
CA CYS A 68 -16.31 -25.89 -5.10
C CYS A 68 -16.73 -26.39 -6.49
N ILE A 69 -16.76 -25.52 -7.50
CA ILE A 69 -17.19 -25.88 -8.87
C ILE A 69 -16.05 -26.55 -9.66
N ILE A 70 -14.82 -26.06 -9.56
CA ILE A 70 -13.72 -26.50 -10.44
C ILE A 70 -13.01 -27.74 -9.88
N LYS A 71 -12.72 -27.78 -8.58
CA LYS A 71 -11.91 -28.85 -7.96
C LYS A 71 -12.76 -30.05 -7.56
N TYR A 72 -13.93 -29.80 -6.96
CA TYR A 72 -14.83 -30.85 -6.48
C TYR A 72 -16.00 -31.16 -7.44
N ASN A 73 -16.25 -30.28 -8.41
CA ASN A 73 -17.32 -30.45 -9.41
C ASN A 73 -18.71 -30.69 -8.78
N TYR A 74 -18.98 -30.01 -7.66
CA TYR A 74 -20.30 -30.06 -7.03
C TYR A 74 -21.34 -29.29 -7.85
N SER A 75 -22.61 -29.71 -7.76
CA SER A 75 -23.72 -28.96 -8.35
C SER A 75 -23.80 -27.55 -7.75
N THR A 76 -24.20 -26.57 -8.57
CA THR A 76 -24.36 -25.17 -8.14
C THR A 76 -25.31 -25.01 -6.97
N GLU A 77 -26.29 -25.91 -6.82
CA GLU A 77 -27.23 -25.91 -5.69
C GLU A 77 -26.56 -26.25 -4.35
N ILE A 78 -25.57 -27.16 -4.37
CA ILE A 78 -24.78 -27.55 -3.20
C ILE A 78 -23.84 -26.42 -2.83
N CYS A 79 -23.22 -25.80 -3.82
CA CYS A 79 -22.28 -24.69 -3.61
C CYS A 79 -22.96 -23.46 -2.99
N ASN A 80 -24.17 -23.13 -3.44
CA ASN A 80 -24.97 -22.04 -2.89
C ASN A 80 -25.49 -22.34 -1.47
N ASN A 81 -25.63 -23.63 -1.12
CA ASN A 81 -26.12 -24.08 0.19
C ASN A 81 -25.02 -24.76 1.02
N LEU A 82 -23.77 -24.33 0.88
CA LEU A 82 -22.62 -24.98 1.54
C LEU A 82 -22.76 -25.02 3.07
N SER A 83 -23.52 -24.09 3.66
CA SER A 83 -23.82 -24.07 5.09
C SER A 83 -24.64 -25.27 5.59
N ASN A 84 -25.39 -25.97 4.73
CA ASN A 84 -26.14 -27.18 5.09
C ASN A 84 -25.27 -28.45 5.00
N TYR A 85 -24.13 -28.38 4.30
CA TYR A 85 -23.25 -29.52 3.98
C TYR A 85 -21.90 -29.34 4.68
N LYS A 86 -21.86 -29.64 5.98
CA LYS A 86 -20.72 -29.32 6.85
C LYS A 86 -19.43 -30.03 6.45
N THR A 87 -19.52 -31.26 5.95
CA THR A 87 -18.36 -32.06 5.49
C THR A 87 -17.72 -31.46 4.25
N GLU A 88 -18.54 -31.15 3.26
CA GLU A 88 -18.18 -30.58 1.97
C GLU A 88 -17.65 -29.14 2.16
N GLN A 89 -18.27 -28.37 3.05
CA GLN A 89 -17.79 -27.05 3.43
C GLN A 89 -16.37 -27.10 4.01
N MET A 90 -16.08 -28.04 4.90
CA MET A 90 -14.73 -28.17 5.48
C MET A 90 -13.69 -28.51 4.42
N ASP A 91 -14.00 -29.44 3.52
CA ASP A 91 -13.08 -29.89 2.46
C ASP A 91 -12.80 -28.79 1.44
N VAL A 92 -13.83 -28.05 1.03
CA VAL A 92 -13.70 -26.89 0.13
C VAL A 92 -12.91 -25.77 0.82
N GLN A 93 -13.24 -25.43 2.06
CA GLN A 93 -12.56 -24.36 2.80
C GLN A 93 -11.08 -24.69 3.03
N ARG A 94 -10.75 -25.96 3.29
CA ARG A 94 -9.37 -26.42 3.47
C ARG A 94 -8.55 -26.25 2.19
N GLU A 95 -9.09 -26.70 1.06
CA GLU A 95 -8.44 -26.54 -0.25
C GLU A 95 -8.33 -25.06 -0.66
N ALA A 96 -9.38 -24.26 -0.43
CA ALA A 96 -9.36 -22.82 -0.69
C ALA A 96 -8.29 -22.12 0.16
N SER A 97 -8.17 -22.47 1.44
CA SER A 97 -7.12 -21.92 2.32
C SER A 97 -5.72 -22.27 1.83
N ARG A 98 -5.52 -23.51 1.35
CA ARG A 98 -4.24 -23.96 0.79
C ARG A 98 -3.88 -23.17 -0.48
N LEU A 99 -4.83 -22.99 -1.39
CA LEU A 99 -4.64 -22.19 -2.61
C LEU A 99 -4.42 -20.71 -2.30
N GLY A 100 -5.15 -20.16 -1.33
CA GLY A 100 -4.97 -18.79 -0.86
C GLY A 100 -3.57 -18.55 -0.30
N MET A 101 -3.03 -19.51 0.46
CA MET A 101 -1.67 -19.45 0.97
C MET A 101 -0.63 -19.45 -0.17
N TYR A 102 -0.75 -20.38 -1.14
CA TYR A 102 0.16 -20.40 -2.29
C TYR A 102 0.09 -19.10 -3.11
N SER A 103 -1.11 -18.60 -3.36
CA SER A 103 -1.32 -17.34 -4.10
C SER A 103 -0.68 -16.16 -3.36
N SER A 104 -0.89 -16.08 -2.05
CA SER A 104 -0.29 -15.03 -1.20
C SER A 104 1.23 -15.06 -1.24
N ILE A 105 1.85 -16.25 -1.23
CA ILE A 105 3.31 -16.40 -1.33
C ILE A 105 3.82 -15.89 -2.68
N ILE A 106 3.18 -16.33 -3.78
CA ILE A 106 3.57 -15.94 -5.14
C ILE A 106 3.43 -14.44 -5.33
N GLU A 107 2.36 -13.83 -4.81
CA GLU A 107 2.16 -12.38 -4.88
C GLU A 107 3.11 -11.58 -3.98
N ASN A 108 3.46 -12.10 -2.80
CA ASN A 108 4.31 -11.37 -1.86
C ASN A 108 5.79 -11.42 -2.24
N LEU A 109 6.24 -12.48 -2.94
CA LEU A 109 7.62 -12.61 -3.39
C LEU A 109 8.11 -11.39 -4.20
N PRO A 110 7.44 -10.93 -5.28
CA PRO A 110 7.86 -9.73 -5.99
C PRO A 110 7.75 -8.47 -5.12
N LYS A 111 6.70 -8.35 -4.28
CA LYS A 111 6.51 -7.18 -3.39
C LYS A 111 7.72 -7.00 -2.46
N ILE A 112 8.25 -8.09 -1.90
CA ILE A 112 9.44 -8.06 -1.04
C ILE A 112 10.68 -7.60 -1.82
N LEU A 113 10.89 -8.11 -3.04
CA LEU A 113 12.00 -7.66 -3.88
C LEU A 113 11.88 -6.15 -4.20
N PHE A 114 10.67 -5.69 -4.52
CA PHE A 114 10.39 -4.28 -4.76
C PHE A 114 10.64 -3.42 -3.51
N VAL A 115 10.22 -3.86 -2.32
CA VAL A 115 10.41 -3.08 -1.09
C VAL A 115 11.88 -2.97 -0.70
N LEU A 116 12.69 -4.01 -0.92
CA LEU A 116 14.13 -3.95 -0.67
C LEU A 116 14.83 -2.96 -1.60
N PHE A 117 14.46 -2.96 -2.88
CA PHE A 117 14.99 -2.00 -3.85
C PHE A 117 14.55 -0.57 -3.52
N LEU A 118 13.24 -0.37 -3.33
CA LEU A 118 12.66 0.93 -3.00
C LEU A 118 13.13 1.47 -1.65
N GLY A 119 13.42 0.61 -0.68
CA GLY A 119 13.96 1.01 0.61
C GLY A 119 15.32 1.68 0.47
N SER A 120 16.27 1.02 -0.22
CA SER A 120 17.60 1.58 -0.49
C SER A 120 17.57 2.82 -1.39
N TRP A 121 16.59 2.89 -2.30
CA TRP A 121 16.46 4.00 -3.24
C TRP A 121 15.76 5.22 -2.64
N SER A 122 14.77 5.00 -1.76
CA SER A 122 14.03 6.05 -1.07
C SER A 122 14.93 6.90 -0.17
N ASP A 123 15.99 6.31 0.38
CA ASP A 123 16.96 7.04 1.21
C ASP A 123 17.72 8.11 0.40
N LYS A 124 18.01 7.82 -0.88
CA LYS A 124 18.76 8.74 -1.76
C LYS A 124 17.92 9.79 -2.48
N HIS A 125 16.64 9.51 -2.76
CA HIS A 125 15.79 10.38 -3.61
C HIS A 125 14.69 11.14 -2.85
N GLY A 126 14.61 10.96 -1.53
CA GLY A 126 13.65 11.65 -0.67
C GLY A 126 12.24 11.03 -0.63
N ARG A 127 11.46 11.40 0.39
CA ARG A 127 10.19 10.77 0.80
C ARG A 127 8.99 10.95 -0.15
N LYS A 128 9.15 11.71 -1.25
CA LYS A 128 8.04 12.05 -2.17
C LYS A 128 7.69 10.90 -3.12
N ILE A 129 8.65 10.06 -3.47
CA ILE A 129 8.44 9.01 -4.47
C ILE A 129 7.58 7.85 -3.95
N PRO A 130 7.76 7.38 -2.70
CA PRO A 130 6.85 6.40 -2.10
C PRO A 130 5.39 6.85 -2.06
N LEU A 131 5.13 8.17 -2.04
CA LEU A 131 3.78 8.72 -2.02
C LEU A 131 3.08 8.60 -3.39
N ILE A 132 3.78 8.85 -4.50
CA ILE A 132 3.20 8.84 -5.85
C ILE A 132 3.10 7.43 -6.44
N LEU A 133 3.96 6.51 -6.01
CA LEU A 133 4.02 5.13 -6.49
C LEU A 133 2.68 4.37 -6.38
N PRO A 134 1.97 4.37 -5.23
CA PRO A 134 0.69 3.66 -5.10
C PRO A 134 -0.43 4.26 -5.97
N PHE A 135 -0.43 5.58 -6.20
CA PHE A 135 -1.42 6.22 -7.09
C PHE A 135 -1.23 5.77 -8.54
N ILE A 136 0.00 5.74 -9.03
CA ILE A 136 0.31 5.29 -10.38
C ILE A 136 -0.01 3.80 -10.54
N GLY A 137 0.37 2.98 -9.55
CA GLY A 137 0.03 1.55 -9.53
C GLY A 137 -1.48 1.29 -9.55
N GLY A 138 -2.27 2.05 -8.78
CA GLY A 138 -3.72 1.92 -8.73
C GLY A 138 -4.41 2.29 -10.05
N VAL A 139 -3.94 3.36 -10.70
CA VAL A 139 -4.46 3.78 -12.01
C VAL A 139 -4.18 2.69 -13.06
N LEU A 140 -2.95 2.18 -13.11
CA LEU A 140 -2.58 1.10 -14.04
C LEU A 140 -3.40 -0.17 -13.80
N TYR A 141 -3.60 -0.56 -12.54
CA TYR A 141 -4.43 -1.72 -12.20
C TYR A 141 -5.88 -1.53 -12.65
N SER A 142 -6.45 -0.35 -12.44
CA SER A 142 -7.82 -0.06 -12.90
C SER A 142 -7.93 -0.16 -14.42
N PHE A 143 -6.92 0.28 -15.17
CA PHE A 143 -6.90 0.14 -16.63
C PHE A 143 -6.70 -1.30 -17.10
N ILE A 144 -5.94 -2.12 -16.35
CA ILE A 144 -5.70 -3.52 -16.71
C ILE A 144 -6.91 -4.42 -16.43
N MET A 145 -7.72 -4.04 -15.43
CA MET A 145 -8.88 -4.82 -14.97
C MET A 145 -10.17 -4.46 -15.73
N TRP A 146 -10.15 -3.41 -16.58
CA TRP A 146 -11.27 -2.96 -17.40
C TRP A 146 -11.10 -3.30 -18.87
#